data_AF-A0A699XAB7-F1
#
_entry.id   AF-A0A699XAB7-F1
#
_cell.length_a   1.000
_cell.length_b   1.000
_cell.length_c   1.000
_cell.angle_alpha   90.00
_cell.angle_beta   90.00
_cell.angle_gamma   90.00
#
_symmetry.space_group_name_H-M   'P 1'
#
loop_
_entity.id
_entity.type
_entity.pdbx_description
1 polymer ?
#
loop_
_entity_poly.entity_id
_entity_poly.type
_entity_poly.pdbx_seq_one_letter_code
_entity_poly.pdbx_strand_id
1 'polypeptide(L)'
;LAISAVGRAAMAMVQEVRRQFREIPGIMEGTGRPEYEKCVAISTQAAIREMVLPGAIALLTPIAIGFLFGPEVLGGTLAGVT
;
A
#
# COMPACT_ATOMS: atom_id res chain seq x y z
N LEU A 1 5.48 -8.19 -1.27
CA LEU A 1 5.54 -6.71 -1.40
C LEU A 1 4.27 -6.05 -0.88
N ALA A 2 3.10 -6.36 -1.45
CA ALA A 2 1.83 -5.76 -1.03
C ALA A 2 1.44 -6.05 0.44
N ILE A 3 1.60 -7.28 0.92
CA ILE A 3 1.23 -7.65 2.30
C ILE A 3 2.08 -6.88 3.32
N SER A 4 3.38 -6.75 3.08
CA SER A 4 4.29 -6.00 3.95
C SER A 4 3.99 -4.49 3.94
N ALA A 5 3.58 -3.94 2.79
CA ALA A 5 3.11 -2.57 2.66
C ALA A 5 1.83 -2.32 3.47
N VAL A 6 0.86 -3.23 3.37
CA VAL A 6 -0.37 -3.19 4.18
C VAL A 6 -0.05 -3.25 5.66
N GLY A 7 0.89 -4.10 6.09
CA GLY A 7 1.31 -4.19 7.48
C GLY A 7 1.83 -2.85 8.04
N ARG A 8 2.65 -2.13 7.27
CA ARG A 8 3.14 -0.79 7.66
C ARG A 8 2.02 0.24 7.75
N ALA A 9 1.14 0.28 6.74
CA ALA A 9 0.01 1.20 6.70
C ALA A 9 -0.97 0.94 7.86
N ALA A 10 -1.26 -0.33 8.15
CA ALA A 10 -2.15 -0.75 9.22
C ALA A 10 -1.61 -0.37 10.61
N MET A 11 -0.30 -0.51 10.83
CA MET A 11 0.32 -0.10 12.11
C MET A 11 0.20 1.42 12.34
N ALA A 12 0.43 2.23 11.30
CA ALA A 12 0.24 3.68 11.38
C ALA A 12 -1.24 4.03 11.68
N MET A 13 -2.18 3.34 11.03
CA MET A 13 -3.61 3.51 11.30
C MET A 13 -3.98 3.17 12.74
N VAL A 14 -3.48 2.05 13.28
CA VAL A 14 -3.75 1.64 14.66
C VAL A 14 -3.18 2.64 15.66
N GLN A 15 -1.97 3.17 15.41
CA GLN A 15 -1.38 4.19 16.26
C GLN A 15 -2.22 5.47 16.29
N GLU A 16 -2.72 5.92 15.12
CA GLU A 16 -3.56 7.11 15.03
C GLU A 16 -4.92 6.91 15.70
N VAL A 17 -5.56 5.76 15.49
CA VAL A 17 -6.83 5.44 16.17
C VAL A 17 -6.61 5.41 17.69
N ARG A 18 -5.55 4.75 18.18
CA ARG A 18 -5.22 4.73 19.62
C ARG A 18 -4.95 6.13 20.18
N ARG A 19 -4.31 7.02 19.40
CA ARG A 19 -4.11 8.42 19.77
C ARG A 19 -5.45 9.14 19.92
N GLN A 20 -6.34 9.03 18.94
CA GLN A 20 -7.68 9.64 18.97
C GLN A 20 -8.50 9.17 20.18
N PHE A 21 -8.48 7.87 20.48
CA PHE A 21 -9.14 7.33 21.68
C PHE A 21 -8.58 7.86 23.02
N ARG A 22 -7.29 8.24 23.06
CA ARG A 22 -6.62 8.73 24.28
C ARG A 22 -6.73 10.25 24.45
N GLU A 23 -6.66 11.00 23.35
CA GLU A 23 -6.53 12.46 23.36
C GLU A 23 -7.87 13.17 23.17
N ILE A 24 -8.84 12.57 22.49
CA ILE A 24 -10.13 13.21 22.20
C ILE A 24 -11.16 12.80 23.27
N PRO A 25 -11.57 13.72 24.16
CA PRO A 25 -12.60 13.42 25.15
C PRO A 25 -13.94 13.15 24.45
N GLY A 26 -14.72 12.22 25.00
CA GLY A 26 -16.03 11.87 24.46
C GLY A 26 -16.04 10.88 23.30
N ILE A 27 -14.89 10.47 22.75
CA ILE A 27 -14.87 9.43 21.68
C ILE A 27 -15.38 8.08 22.18
N MET A 28 -14.96 7.66 23.39
CA MET A 28 -15.44 6.40 23.98
C MET A 28 -16.92 6.45 24.37
N GLU A 29 -17.43 7.66 24.64
CA GLU A 29 -18.83 7.92 25.01
C GLU A 29 -19.71 8.19 23.78
N GLY A 30 -19.13 8.25 22.58
CA GLY A 30 -19.83 8.51 21.31
C GLY A 30 -20.25 9.98 21.09
N THR A 31 -19.83 10.89 21.96
CA THR A 31 -20.14 12.34 21.88
C THR A 31 -19.05 13.14 21.18
N GLY A 32 -17.80 12.65 21.21
CA GLY A 32 -16.64 13.25 20.55
C GLY A 32 -16.57 12.88 19.08
N ARG A 33 -16.28 13.86 18.20
CA ARG A 33 -16.12 13.64 16.76
C ARG A 33 -14.70 13.14 16.45
N PRO A 34 -14.53 11.96 15.82
CA PRO A 34 -13.21 11.47 15.40
C PRO A 34 -12.59 12.30 14.27
N GLU A 35 -11.27 12.26 14.16
CA GLU A 35 -10.52 12.91 13.09
C GLU A 35 -10.37 11.96 11.89
N TYR A 36 -11.45 11.78 11.12
CA TYR A 36 -11.45 10.86 9.97
C TYR A 36 -10.46 11.26 8.86
N GLU A 37 -10.25 12.56 8.66
CA GLU A 37 -9.33 13.08 7.63
C GLU A 37 -7.90 12.56 7.84
N LYS A 38 -7.44 12.45 9.09
CA LYS A 38 -6.11 11.90 9.41
C LYS A 38 -6.00 10.44 9.02
N CYS A 39 -7.03 9.64 9.32
CA CYS A 39 -7.07 8.23 8.94
C CYS A 39 -7.04 8.07 7.40
N VAL A 40 -7.81 8.89 6.67
CA VAL A 40 -7.81 8.88 5.20
C VAL A 40 -6.44 9.30 4.65
N ALA A 41 -5.83 10.35 5.20
CA ALA A 41 -4.52 10.81 4.76
C ALA A 41 -3.43 9.74 4.92
N ILE A 42 -3.44 9.00 6.05
CA ILE A 42 -2.50 7.90 6.30
C ILE A 42 -2.65 6.79 5.26
N SER A 43 -3.89 6.34 4.99
CA SER A 43 -4.12 5.26 4.03
C SER A 43 -3.77 5.70 2.61
N THR A 44 -4.11 6.93 2.21
CA THR A 44 -3.81 7.47 0.89
C THR A 44 -2.31 7.64 0.66
N GLN A 45 -1.58 8.26 1.60
CA GLN A 45 -0.13 8.44 1.44
C GLN A 45 0.61 7.10 1.42
N ALA A 46 0.23 6.17 2.29
CA ALA A 46 0.82 4.84 2.31
C ALA A 46 0.54 4.09 1.00
N ALA A 47 -0.70 4.12 0.49
CA ALA A 47 -1.07 3.47 -0.76
C ALA A 47 -0.27 4.03 -1.95
N ILE A 48 -0.19 5.36 -2.09
CA ILE A 48 0.54 5.99 -3.18
C ILE A 48 2.01 5.58 -3.15
N ARG A 49 2.65 5.66 -1.97
CA ARG A 49 4.08 5.36 -1.84
C ARG A 49 4.40 3.89 -2.10
N GLU A 50 3.56 2.99 -1.62
CA GLU A 50 3.80 1.55 -1.68
C GLU A 50 3.40 0.94 -3.04
N MET A 51 2.54 1.60 -3.83
CA MET A 51 2.15 1.13 -5.17
C MET A 51 3.20 1.41 -6.25
N VAL A 52 4.10 2.39 -6.05
CA VAL A 52 5.14 2.71 -7.04
C VAL A 52 6.06 1.51 -7.29
N LEU A 53 6.49 0.83 -6.24
CA LEU A 53 7.43 -0.29 -6.33
C LEU A 53 6.87 -1.49 -7.14
N PRO A 54 5.70 -2.08 -6.80
CA PRO A 54 5.13 -3.16 -7.58
C PRO A 54 4.72 -2.72 -9.00
N GLY A 55 4.25 -1.47 -9.18
CA GLY A 55 3.93 -0.94 -10.50
C GLY A 55 5.16 -0.84 -11.40
N ALA A 56 6.28 -0.37 -10.87
CA ALA A 56 7.55 -0.31 -11.60
C ALA A 56 8.06 -1.70 -11.98
N ILE A 57 7.98 -2.68 -11.08
CA ILE A 57 8.39 -4.06 -11.37
C ILE A 57 7.55 -4.65 -12.50
N ALA A 58 6.23 -4.44 -12.49
CA ALA A 58 5.34 -4.94 -13.54
C ALA A 58 5.68 -4.35 -14.93
N LEU A 59 6.10 -3.08 -14.99
CA LEU A 59 6.48 -2.42 -16.24
C LEU A 59 7.90 -2.78 -16.70
N LEU A 60 8.86 -2.81 -15.78
CA LEU A 60 10.27 -3.00 -16.10
C LEU A 60 10.61 -4.46 -16.42
N THR A 61 9.89 -5.42 -15.83
CA THR A 61 10.21 -6.85 -15.98
C THR A 61 10.07 -7.33 -17.44
N PRO A 62 8.97 -7.07 -18.16
CA PRO A 62 8.84 -7.48 -19.57
C PRO A 62 9.83 -6.73 -20.48
N ILE A 63 10.09 -5.45 -20.21
CA ILE A 63 11.05 -4.65 -20.98
C ILE A 63 12.46 -5.25 -20.82
N ALA A 64 12.90 -5.47 -19.59
CA ALA A 64 14.22 -6.05 -19.32
C ALA A 64 14.37 -7.45 -19.94
N ILE A 65 13.37 -8.33 -19.78
CA ILE A 65 13.43 -9.70 -20.29
C ILE A 65 13.39 -9.72 -21.81
N GLY A 66 12.53 -8.92 -22.44
CA GLY A 66 12.41 -8.85 -23.89
C GLY A 66 13.69 -8.38 -24.58
N PHE A 67 14.39 -7.41 -24.01
CA PHE A 67 15.64 -6.88 -24.59
C PHE A 67 16.88 -7.72 -24.28
N LEU A 68 16.94 -8.42 -23.13
CA LEU A 68 18.12 -9.20 -22.73
C LEU A 68 18.07 -10.66 -23.19
N PHE A 69 16.89 -11.28 -23.21
CA PHE A 69 16.74 -12.74 -23.41
C PHE A 69 15.90 -13.13 -24.63
N GLY A 70 15.31 -12.14 -25.33
CA GLY A 70 14.55 -12.36 -26.55
C GLY A 70 13.09 -12.79 -26.33
N PRO A 71 12.32 -12.89 -27.43
CA PRO A 71 10.87 -13.06 -27.40
C PRO A 71 10.41 -14.43 -26.89
N GLU A 72 11.18 -15.52 -27.06
CA GLU A 72 10.78 -16.83 -26.54
C GLU A 72 10.74 -16.87 -25.00
N VAL A 73 11.73 -16.26 -24.33
CA VAL A 73 11.81 -16.21 -22.86
C VAL A 73 10.75 -15.28 -22.28
N LEU A 74 10.45 -14.18 -22.98
CA LEU A 74 9.32 -13.29 -22.66
C LEU A 74 7.98 -14.05 -22.71
N GLY A 75 7.77 -14.87 -23.73
CA GLY A 75 6.57 -15.70 -23.86
C GLY A 75 6.38 -16.66 -22.68
N GLY A 76 7.46 -17.31 -22.24
CA GLY A 76 7.44 -18.18 -21.05
C GLY A 76 7.15 -17.43 -19.74
N THR A 77 7.69 -16.22 -19.58
CA THR A 77 7.44 -15.41 -18.37
C THR A 77 6.01 -14.86 -18.31
N LEU A 78 5.43 -14.47 -19.45
CA LEU A 78 4.03 -14.04 -19.51
C LEU A 78 3.06 -15.21 -19.27
N ALA A 79 3.37 -16.41 -19.79
CA ALA A 79 2.58 -17.60 -19.54
C ALA A 79 2.60 -18.06 -18.08
N GLY A 80 3.71 -17.85 -17.35
CA GLY A 80 3.82 -18.19 -15.93
C GLY A 80 3.24 -17.15 -14.97
N VAL A 81 3.03 -15.91 -15.43
CA VAL A 81 2.42 -14.82 -14.64
C VAL A 81 0.89 -14.79 -14.73
N THR A 82 0.32 -15.34 -15.82
CA THR A 82 -1.13 -15.44 -16.03
C THR A 82 -1.71 -16.58 -15.20
#